data_AF-A0A6B3FCA0-F1
#
_entry.id   AF-A0A6B3FCA0-F1
#
_cell.length_a   1.000
_cell.length_b   1.000
_cell.length_c   1.000
_cell.angle_alpha   90.00
_cell.angle_beta   90.00
_cell.angle_gamma   90.00
#
_symmetry.space_group_name_H-M   'P 1'
#
loop_
_entity.id
_entity.type
_entity.pdbx_description
1 polymer ?
#
loop_
_entity_poly.entity_id
_entity_poly.type
_entity_poly.pdbx_seq_one_letter_code
_entity_poly.pdbx_strand_id
1 'polypeptide(L)'
;KASFATKFVNPDLLGYEPRGRTRIRFSLMPPADARLLDLRTSPVAERIAAAGDFLDAGYEVHFNLSPVVLRPGWQRDWSELLTHLDDVLPRAV
;
A
#
# COMPACT_ATOMS: atom_id res chain seq x y z
N LYS A 1 11.97 -17.21 -0.28
CA LYS A 1 11.31 -16.02 0.30
C LYS A 1 10.02 -15.81 -0.47
N ALA A 2 8.87 -15.81 0.19
CA ALA A 2 7.58 -15.63 -0.49
C ALA A 2 7.34 -14.14 -0.76
N SER A 3 6.68 -13.80 -1.86
CA SER A 3 6.32 -12.42 -2.11
C SER A 3 5.11 -12.29 -3.02
N PHE A 4 4.17 -11.41 -2.66
CA PHE A 4 2.97 -11.14 -3.43
C PHE A 4 2.61 -9.65 -3.37
N ALA A 5 1.78 -9.21 -4.31
CA ALA A 5 1.20 -7.87 -4.32
C ALA A 5 -0.31 -7.96 -4.19
N THR A 6 -0.92 -6.97 -3.54
CA THR A 6 -2.36 -6.92 -3.28
C THR A 6 -2.88 -5.49 -3.32
N LYS A 7 -4.19 -5.37 -3.56
CA LYS A 7 -4.98 -4.14 -3.42
C LYS A 7 -6.01 -4.25 -2.28
N PHE A 8 -5.98 -5.36 -1.55
CA PHE A 8 -6.82 -5.65 -0.41
C PHE A 8 -6.00 -5.67 0.87
N VAL A 9 -6.53 -5.01 1.90
CA VAL A 9 -6.13 -5.22 3.28
C VAL A 9 -6.89 -6.45 3.78
N ASN A 10 -6.16 -7.48 4.22
CA ASN A 10 -6.74 -8.68 4.79
C ASN A 10 -6.18 -8.89 6.20
N PRO A 11 -6.93 -8.51 7.26
CA PRO A 11 -6.50 -8.64 8.65
C PRO A 11 -6.20 -10.08 9.08
N ASP A 12 -6.81 -11.08 8.44
CA ASP A 12 -6.55 -12.50 8.75
C ASP A 12 -5.08 -12.87 8.49
N LEU A 13 -4.39 -12.13 7.60
CA LEU A 13 -2.96 -12.33 7.34
C LEU A 13 -2.08 -11.96 8.54
N LEU A 14 -2.56 -11.11 9.46
CA LEU A 14 -1.80 -10.72 10.66
C LEU A 14 -1.62 -11.88 11.65
N GLY A 15 -2.47 -12.91 11.57
CA GLY A 15 -2.37 -14.11 12.42
C GLY A 15 -1.36 -15.16 11.95
N TYR A 16 -0.67 -14.92 10.82
CA TYR A 16 0.37 -15.82 10.33
C TYR A 16 1.75 -15.44 10.86
N GLU A 17 2.71 -16.37 10.72
CA GLU A 17 4.09 -16.22 11.18
C GLU A 17 5.05 -16.06 9.99
N PRO A 18 5.33 -14.83 9.50
CA PRO A 18 6.07 -14.61 8.26
C PRO A 18 7.58 -14.79 8.47
N ARG A 19 8.05 -14.68 9.72
CA ARG A 19 9.45 -14.85 10.15
C ARG A 19 10.45 -14.03 9.31
N GLY A 20 10.05 -12.83 8.87
CA GLY A 20 10.86 -11.97 7.99
C GLY A 20 11.15 -12.56 6.60
N ARG A 21 10.41 -13.60 6.18
CA ARG A 21 10.64 -14.34 4.92
C ARG A 21 9.51 -14.21 3.91
N THR A 22 8.49 -13.40 4.24
CA THR A 22 7.38 -13.08 3.36
C THR A 22 7.27 -11.58 3.17
N ARG A 23 7.23 -11.16 1.90
CA ARG A 23 7.03 -9.77 1.52
C ARG A 23 5.64 -9.54 0.97
N ILE A 24 4.90 -8.63 1.60
CA ILE A 24 3.64 -8.11 1.08
C ILE A 24 3.89 -6.77 0.39
N ARG A 25 3.26 -6.58 -0.78
CA ARG A 25 3.29 -5.30 -1.51
C ARG A 25 1.89 -4.75 -1.65
N PHE A 26 1.65 -3.55 -1.14
CA PHE A 26 0.40 -2.85 -1.39
C PHE A 26 0.52 -2.00 -2.66
N SER A 27 -0.36 -2.25 -3.63
CA SER A 27 -0.45 -1.40 -4.82
C SER A 27 -1.12 -0.08 -4.47
N LEU A 28 -0.51 1.04 -4.84
CA LEU A 28 -0.99 2.39 -4.60
C LEU A 28 -1.01 3.19 -5.91
N MET A 29 -1.96 4.10 -5.99
CA MET A 29 -2.07 5.17 -6.98
C MET A 29 -2.84 6.32 -6.32
N PRO A 30 -2.87 7.53 -6.90
CA PRO A 30 -3.62 8.63 -6.29
C PRO A 30 -5.10 8.25 -6.05
N PRO A 31 -5.70 8.62 -4.91
CA PRO A 31 -7.06 8.19 -4.56
C PRO A 31 -8.13 8.51 -5.62
N ALA A 32 -7.98 9.63 -6.34
CA ALA A 32 -8.88 10.01 -7.43
C ALA A 32 -8.83 9.01 -8.60
N ASP A 33 -7.64 8.52 -8.96
CA ASP A 33 -7.46 7.50 -10.00
C ASP A 33 -7.96 6.13 -9.53
N ALA A 34 -7.68 5.79 -8.28
CA ALA A 34 -8.10 4.52 -7.69
C ALA A 34 -9.63 4.36 -7.69
N ARG A 35 -10.38 5.44 -7.48
CA ARG A 35 -11.86 5.42 -7.57
C ARG A 35 -12.37 4.96 -8.93
N LEU A 36 -11.62 5.21 -10.00
CA LEU A 36 -12.01 4.87 -11.37
C LEU A 36 -11.43 3.54 -11.83
N LEU A 37 -10.19 3.22 -11.41
CA LEU A 37 -9.42 2.11 -11.95
C LEU A 37 -9.35 0.89 -11.01
N ASP A 38 -9.54 1.08 -9.70
CA ASP A 38 -9.35 0.07 -8.65
C ASP A 38 -10.70 -0.35 -8.04
N LEU A 39 -11.60 -0.84 -8.89
CA LEU A 39 -12.96 -1.21 -8.47
C LEU A 39 -12.97 -2.39 -7.49
N ARG A 40 -13.78 -2.27 -6.42
CA ARG A 40 -14.01 -3.33 -5.41
C ARG A 40 -12.74 -3.79 -4.69
N THR A 41 -11.86 -2.86 -4.38
CA THR A 41 -10.62 -3.11 -3.62
C THR A 41 -10.60 -2.24 -2.36
N SER A 42 -9.69 -2.50 -1.42
CA SER A 42 -9.55 -1.64 -0.24
C SER A 42 -9.14 -0.23 -0.67
N PRO A 43 -9.68 0.84 -0.07
CA PRO A 43 -9.23 2.21 -0.30
C PRO A 43 -7.71 2.39 -0.13
N VAL A 44 -7.10 3.27 -0.93
CA VAL A 44 -5.65 3.53 -0.89
C VAL A 44 -5.18 3.93 0.51
N ALA A 45 -5.96 4.76 1.22
CA ALA A 45 -5.64 5.16 2.58
C ALA A 45 -5.60 3.99 3.57
N GLU A 46 -6.53 3.03 3.44
CA GLU A 46 -6.52 1.82 4.29
C GLU A 46 -5.30 0.94 4.00
N ARG A 47 -4.87 0.84 2.74
CA ARG A 47 -3.66 0.09 2.37
C ARG A 47 -2.40 0.70 2.98
N ILE A 48 -2.32 2.03 3.04
CA ILE A 48 -1.20 2.75 3.67
C ILE A 48 -1.25 2.53 5.19
N ALA A 49 -2.41 2.72 5.82
CA ALA A 49 -2.57 2.56 7.26
C ALA A 49 -2.23 1.14 7.75
N ALA A 50 -2.58 0.11 6.98
CA ALA A 50 -2.29 -1.27 7.33
C ALA A 50 -0.79 -1.62 7.31
N ALA A 51 0.07 -0.81 6.70
CA ALA A 51 1.49 -1.13 6.55
C ALA A 51 2.20 -1.33 7.90
N GLY A 52 1.86 -0.53 8.91
CA GLY A 52 2.41 -0.67 10.27
C GLY A 52 2.07 -2.03 10.88
N ASP A 53 0.79 -2.41 10.86
CA ASP A 53 0.33 -3.68 11.43
C ASP A 53 1.02 -4.89 10.78
N PHE A 54 1.21 -4.86 9.46
CA PHE A 54 1.91 -5.93 8.75
C PHE A 54 3.41 -5.97 9.05
N LEU A 55 4.05 -4.79 9.22
CA LEU A 55 5.43 -4.72 9.66
C LEU A 55 5.58 -5.33 11.06
N ASP A 56 4.70 -4.96 11.99
CA ASP A 56 4.69 -5.46 13.37
C ASP A 56 4.43 -6.97 13.44
N ALA A 57 3.60 -7.50 12.53
CA ALA A 57 3.40 -8.94 12.35
C ALA A 57 4.60 -9.68 11.72
N GLY A 58 5.69 -8.98 11.38
CA GLY A 58 6.93 -9.58 10.89
C GLY A 58 6.97 -9.81 9.37
N TYR A 59 6.08 -9.17 8.61
CA TYR A 59 6.21 -9.10 7.16
C TYR A 59 7.24 -8.06 6.74
N GLU A 60 7.86 -8.28 5.58
CA GLU A 60 8.48 -7.18 4.85
C GLU A 60 7.40 -6.44 4.05
N VAL A 61 7.23 -5.15 4.33
CA VAL A 61 6.21 -4.32 3.68
C VAL A 61 6.84 -3.47 2.59
N HIS A 62 6.23 -3.45 1.42
CA HIS A 62 6.67 -2.66 0.27
C HIS A 62 5.44 -2.07 -0.43
N PHE A 63 5.66 -1.09 -1.31
CA PHE A 63 4.61 -0.49 -2.13
C PHE A 63 4.87 -0.63 -3.62
N ASN A 64 3.79 -0.86 -4.37
CA ASN A 64 3.80 -0.84 -5.83
C ASN A 64 3.08 0.41 -6.31
N LEU A 65 3.82 1.38 -6.85
CA LEU A 65 3.22 2.59 -7.43
C LEU A 65 2.76 2.30 -8.86
N SER A 66 1.56 1.70 -9.01
CA SER A 66 1.07 1.27 -10.31
C SER A 66 -0.46 1.15 -10.41
N PRO A 67 -1.05 1.47 -11.59
CA PRO A 67 -0.40 2.11 -12.74
C PRO A 67 -0.06 3.58 -12.45
N VAL A 68 0.93 4.11 -13.16
CA VAL A 68 1.20 5.55 -13.21
C VAL A 68 0.35 6.15 -14.32
N VAL A 69 -0.68 6.91 -13.94
CA VAL A 69 -1.62 7.54 -14.88
C VAL A 69 -1.20 8.97 -15.14
N LEU A 70 -0.87 9.28 -16.40
CA LEU A 70 -0.50 10.64 -16.82
C LEU A 70 -1.74 11.38 -17.32
N ARG A 71 -2.15 12.40 -16.57
CA ARG A 71 -3.27 13.31 -16.88
C ARG A 71 -3.00 14.68 -16.27
N PRO A 72 -3.68 15.76 -16.68
CA PRO A 72 -3.55 17.05 -16.01
C PRO A 72 -3.70 16.92 -14.48
N GLY A 73 -2.78 17.54 -13.73
CA GLY A 73 -2.73 17.47 -12.27
C GLY A 73 -2.03 16.24 -11.68
N TRP A 74 -1.56 15.28 -12.49
CA TRP A 74 -0.96 14.03 -11.98
C TRP A 74 0.19 14.27 -10.99
N GLN A 75 1.05 15.26 -11.23
CA GLN A 75 2.19 15.55 -10.34
C GLN A 75 1.71 15.92 -8.94
N ARG A 76 0.73 16.81 -8.83
CA ARG A 76 0.15 17.20 -7.53
C ARG A 76 -0.45 16.00 -6.83
N ASP A 77 -1.28 15.23 -7.54
CA ASP A 77 -2.00 14.11 -6.92
C ASP A 77 -1.03 12.98 -6.47
N TRP A 78 0.06 12.77 -7.20
CA TRP A 78 1.14 11.87 -6.78
C TRP A 78 1.98 12.45 -5.63
N SER A 79 2.27 13.75 -5.63
CA SER A 79 2.92 14.42 -4.50
C SER A 79 2.10 14.29 -3.22
N GLU A 80 0.79 14.56 -3.28
CA GLU A 80 -0.13 14.39 -2.16
C GLU A 80 -0.15 12.96 -1.63
N LEU A 81 -0.15 11.96 -2.53
CA LEU A 81 -0.03 10.56 -2.12
C LEU A 81 1.28 10.31 -1.38
N LEU A 82 2.42 10.73 -1.93
CA LEU A 82 3.73 10.51 -1.30
C LEU A 82 3.88 11.24 0.04
N THR A 83 3.34 12.45 0.17
CA THR A 83 3.26 13.17 1.46
C THR A 83 2.42 12.38 2.45
N HIS A 84 1.27 11.85 2.04
CA HIS A 84 0.45 11.02 2.92
C HIS A 84 1.15 9.73 3.36
N LEU A 85 2.00 9.13 2.51
CA LEU A 85 2.85 8.01 2.93
C LEU A 85 3.82 8.45 4.04
N ASP A 86 4.49 9.59 3.87
CA ASP A 86 5.42 10.13 4.89
C ASP A 86 4.71 10.43 6.22
N ASP A 87 3.49 10.97 6.16
CA ASP A 87 2.70 11.32 7.35
C ASP A 87 2.23 10.09 8.16
N VAL A 88 2.01 8.95 7.51
CA VAL A 88 1.37 7.77 8.12
C VAL A 88 2.34 6.63 8.40
N LEU A 89 3.34 6.43 7.53
CA LEU A 89 4.19 5.25 7.64
C LEU A 89 5.20 5.39 8.79
N PRO A 90 5.42 4.32 9.57
CA PRO A 90 6.50 4.33 10.54
C PRO A 90 7.84 4.35 9.80
N ARG A 91 8.86 4.97 10.42
CA ARG A 91 10.21 5.12 9.84
C ARG A 91 10.86 3.82 9.36
N ALA A 92 10.43 2.68 9.88
CA ALA A 92 10.98 1.36 9.58
C ALA A 92 10.43 0.71 8.29
N VAL A 93 9.39 1.30 7.68
CA VAL A 93 8.86 0.89 6.37
C VAL A 93 9.65 1.55 5.24
#